data_AF-A0A170VZN9-F1
#
_entry.id   AF-A0A170VZN9-F1
#
_cell.length_a   1.000
_cell.length_b   1.000
_cell.length_c   1.000
_cell.angle_alpha   90.00
_cell.angle_beta   90.00
_cell.angle_gamma   90.00
#
_symmetry.space_group_name_H-M   'P 1'
#
loop_
_entity.id
_entity.type
_entity.pdbx_description
1 polymer ?
#
loop_
_entity_poly.entity_id
_entity_poly.type
_entity_poly.pdbx_seq_one_letter_code
_entity_poly.pdbx_strand_id
1 'polypeptide(L)'
;NCHKYWWRNALYINSLYPRKEMCMLWSWYLANDTQFYVLGTILLLISSRFFRVATVGLFLLLISSSVTTALISLSYDHIVSVSTPFILFDELYDKPWLRLGPYLVGLMTGWFVHRTKCTLRISKAIVFIGWFVSLSTLFALVYGLYWFELSITSSAIYVSLGHTA
;
A
#
# COMPACT_ATOMS: atom_id res chain seq x y z
N ASN A 1 27.27 8.71 -4.38
CA ASN A 1 26.32 7.75 -5.00
C ASN A 1 25.54 8.33 -6.18
N CYS A 2 25.17 9.61 -6.17
CA CYS A 2 24.45 10.26 -7.27
C CYS A 2 25.09 10.14 -8.66
N HIS A 3 26.40 10.38 -8.81
CA HIS A 3 27.06 10.28 -10.11
C HIS A 3 26.95 8.89 -10.77
N LYS A 4 26.83 7.82 -9.97
CA LYS A 4 26.74 6.43 -10.46
C LYS A 4 25.30 5.95 -10.68
N TYR A 5 24.36 6.45 -9.87
CA TYR A 5 22.99 5.91 -9.79
C TYR A 5 21.89 6.92 -10.11
N TRP A 6 22.21 8.11 -10.65
CA TRP A 6 21.24 9.14 -11.03
C TRP A 6 20.13 8.62 -11.96
N TRP A 7 20.48 7.72 -12.89
CA TRP A 7 19.57 7.13 -13.87
C TRP A 7 18.44 6.33 -13.20
N ARG A 8 18.67 5.75 -12.01
CA ARG A 8 17.65 5.02 -11.26
C ARG A 8 16.53 5.92 -10.75
N ASN A 9 16.87 7.15 -10.35
CA ASN A 9 15.89 8.17 -9.98
C ASN A 9 15.14 8.68 -11.20
N ALA A 10 15.83 8.88 -12.33
CA ALA A 10 15.20 9.33 -13.58
C ALA A 10 14.19 8.30 -14.12
N LEU A 11 14.47 7.01 -13.94
CA LEU A 11 13.57 5.91 -14.31
C LEU A 11 12.57 5.54 -13.21
N TYR A 12 12.58 6.21 -12.06
CA TYR A 12 11.68 5.91 -10.94
C TYR A 12 11.76 4.45 -10.43
N ILE A 13 12.96 3.84 -10.46
CA ILE A 13 13.20 2.48 -9.95
C ILE A 13 14.13 2.46 -8.74
N ASN A 14 14.46 3.63 -8.20
CA ASN A 14 15.38 3.76 -7.07
C ASN A 14 14.87 3.10 -5.79
N SER A 15 13.55 2.97 -5.57
CA SER A 15 12.97 2.31 -4.40
C SER A 15 13.27 0.80 -4.32
N LEU A 16 13.63 0.18 -5.45
CA LEU A 16 13.94 -1.25 -5.55
C LEU A 16 15.38 -1.59 -5.11
N TYR A 17 16.22 -0.58 -4.86
CA TYR A 17 17.62 -0.75 -4.49
C TYR A 17 17.85 -0.40 -3.01
N PRO A 18 18.97 -0.87 -2.41
CA PRO A 18 19.30 -0.55 -1.01
C PRO A 18 19.44 0.97 -0.79
N ARG A 19 19.06 1.48 0.40
CA ARG A 19 19.12 2.92 0.68
C ARG A 19 20.51 3.52 0.50
N LYS A 20 21.55 2.76 0.82
CA LYS A 20 22.95 3.20 0.66
C LYS A 20 23.25 3.61 -0.78
N GLU A 21 22.57 3.06 -1.77
CA GLU A 21 22.76 3.38 -3.19
C GLU A 21 21.85 4.50 -3.70
N MET A 22 20.82 4.89 -2.93
CA MET A 22 19.90 5.94 -3.33
C MET A 22 20.60 7.30 -3.34
N CYS A 23 20.43 8.04 -4.43
CA CYS A 23 20.96 9.39 -4.58
C CYS A 23 20.11 10.44 -3.85
N MET A 24 18.79 10.30 -3.91
CA MET A 24 17.82 11.20 -3.30
C MET A 24 16.83 10.37 -2.51
N LEU A 25 17.02 10.25 -1.19
CA LEU A 25 16.22 9.34 -0.39
C LEU A 25 14.73 9.65 -0.52
N TRP A 26 14.31 10.91 -0.36
CA TRP A 26 12.90 11.33 -0.46
C TRP A 26 12.21 10.97 -1.78
N SER A 27 12.97 10.70 -2.84
CA SER A 27 12.41 10.35 -4.15
C SER A 27 11.84 8.93 -4.24
N TRP A 28 12.06 8.07 -3.23
CA TRP A 28 11.45 6.72 -3.20
C TRP A 28 9.92 6.78 -3.27
N TYR A 29 9.30 7.82 -2.69
CA TYR A 29 7.84 7.97 -2.68
C TYR A 29 7.32 8.25 -4.09
N LEU A 30 7.95 9.21 -4.77
CA LEU A 30 7.63 9.55 -6.16
C LEU A 30 7.86 8.37 -7.11
N ALA A 31 8.88 7.56 -6.83
CA ALA A 31 9.14 6.33 -7.57
C ALA A 31 8.02 5.30 -7.43
N ASN A 32 7.51 5.09 -6.20
CA ASN A 32 6.39 4.19 -5.98
C ASN A 32 5.10 4.71 -6.66
N ASP A 33 4.79 6.00 -6.55
CA ASP A 33 3.59 6.59 -7.18
C ASP A 33 3.57 6.42 -8.70
N THR A 34 4.71 6.64 -9.36
CA THR A 34 4.82 6.45 -10.81
C THR A 34 4.72 4.98 -11.23
N GLN A 35 5.34 4.06 -10.48
CA GLN A 35 5.19 2.61 -10.69
C GLN A 35 3.72 2.18 -10.57
N PHE A 36 3.02 2.67 -9.54
CA PHE A 36 1.60 2.38 -9.33
C PHE A 36 0.74 2.97 -10.44
N TYR A 37 1.03 4.19 -10.89
CA TYR A 37 0.33 4.82 -12.02
C TYR A 37 0.43 3.99 -13.30
N VAL A 38 1.63 3.51 -13.64
CA VAL A 38 1.85 2.64 -14.80
C VAL A 38 1.08 1.33 -14.64
N LEU A 39 1.19 0.69 -13.47
CA LEU A 39 0.48 -0.56 -13.16
C LEU A 39 -1.04 -0.40 -13.26
N GLY A 40 -1.60 0.66 -12.66
CA GLY A 40 -3.03 0.97 -12.68
C GLY A 40 -3.52 1.23 -14.11
N THR A 41 -2.74 1.95 -14.91
CA THR A 41 -3.06 2.19 -16.33
C THR A 41 -3.10 0.89 -17.13
N ILE A 42 -2.13 -0.01 -16.95
CA ILE A 42 -2.10 -1.32 -17.61
C ILE A 42 -3.32 -2.16 -17.18
N LEU A 43 -3.63 -2.20 -15.88
CA LEU A 43 -4.79 -2.93 -15.36
C LEU A 43 -6.10 -2.39 -15.94
N LEU A 44 -6.25 -1.07 -16.05
CA LEU A 44 -7.41 -0.44 -16.69
C LEU A 44 -7.51 -0.79 -18.17
N LEU A 45 -6.41 -0.75 -18.92
CA LEU A 45 -6.38 -1.15 -20.33
C LEU A 45 -6.80 -2.62 -20.50
N ILE A 46 -6.27 -3.54 -19.68
CA ILE A 46 -6.67 -4.95 -19.70
C ILE A 46 -8.15 -5.10 -19.34
N SER A 47 -8.64 -4.33 -18.36
CA SER A 47 -10.03 -4.40 -17.90
C SER A 47 -11.05 -4.07 -19.00
N SER A 48 -10.65 -3.24 -19.98
CA SER A 48 -11.51 -2.86 -21.12
C SER A 48 -11.90 -4.04 -22.00
N ARG A 49 -11.02 -5.04 -22.14
CA ARG A 49 -11.23 -6.21 -23.01
C ARG A 49 -11.39 -7.51 -22.23
N PHE A 50 -10.67 -7.67 -21.13
CA PHE A 50 -10.60 -8.89 -20.33
C PHE A 50 -10.89 -8.61 -18.86
N PHE A 51 -12.13 -8.19 -18.56
CA PHE A 51 -12.53 -7.78 -17.22
C PHE A 51 -12.20 -8.83 -16.13
N ARG A 52 -12.53 -10.11 -16.36
CA ARG A 52 -12.24 -11.19 -15.40
C ARG A 52 -10.75 -11.31 -15.10
N VAL A 53 -9.90 -11.17 -16.11
CA VAL A 53 -8.44 -11.25 -15.96
C VAL A 53 -7.92 -10.07 -15.16
N ALA A 54 -8.38 -8.86 -15.45
CA ALA A 54 -7.99 -7.66 -14.72
C ALA A 54 -8.41 -7.74 -13.23
N THR A 55 -9.62 -8.21 -12.95
CA THR A 55 -10.10 -8.37 -11.56
C THR A 55 -9.29 -9.42 -10.81
N VAL A 56 -9.06 -10.59 -11.41
CA VAL A 56 -8.23 -11.64 -10.79
C VAL A 56 -6.81 -11.13 -10.56
N GLY A 57 -6.20 -10.46 -11.54
CA GLY A 57 -4.87 -9.85 -11.42
C GLY A 57 -4.80 -8.83 -10.28
N LEU A 58 -5.82 -7.98 -10.12
CA LEU A 58 -5.89 -7.00 -9.04
C LEU A 58 -5.92 -7.69 -7.67
N PHE A 59 -6.82 -8.66 -7.47
CA PHE A 59 -6.88 -9.40 -6.20
C PHE A 59 -5.60 -10.17 -5.90
N LEU A 60 -4.98 -10.78 -6.92
CA LEU A 60 -3.69 -11.45 -6.76
C LEU A 60 -2.59 -10.48 -6.35
N LEU A 61 -2.52 -9.28 -6.95
CA LEU A 61 -1.55 -8.26 -6.57
C LEU A 61 -1.77 -7.76 -5.14
N LEU A 62 -3.03 -7.56 -4.74
CA LEU A 62 -3.38 -7.14 -3.39
C LEU A 62 -2.97 -8.20 -2.36
N ILE A 63 -3.37 -9.47 -2.57
CA ILE A 63 -2.99 -10.58 -1.69
C ILE A 63 -1.46 -10.75 -1.66
N SER A 64 -0.81 -10.73 -2.82
CA SER A 64 0.65 -10.85 -2.92
C SER A 64 1.35 -9.74 -2.14
N SER A 65 0.85 -8.50 -2.19
CA SER A 65 1.44 -7.36 -1.47
C SER A 65 1.32 -7.51 0.04
N SER A 66 0.15 -7.94 0.55
CA SER A 66 -0.08 -8.19 1.97
C SER A 66 0.74 -9.38 2.48
N VAL A 67 0.77 -10.49 1.72
CA VAL A 67 1.55 -11.68 2.07
C VAL A 67 3.05 -11.37 2.09
N THR A 68 3.57 -10.68 1.08
CA THR A 68 4.99 -10.29 1.03
C THR A 68 5.35 -9.44 2.25
N THR A 69 4.52 -8.46 2.57
CA THR A 69 4.72 -7.61 3.74
C THR A 69 4.69 -8.41 5.06
N ALA A 70 3.73 -9.32 5.22
CA ALA A 70 3.64 -10.16 6.41
C ALA A 70 4.85 -11.10 6.55
N LEU A 71 5.29 -11.73 5.46
CA LEU A 71 6.43 -12.64 5.46
C LEU A 71 7.73 -11.91 5.84
N ILE A 72 7.97 -10.72 5.28
CA ILE A 72 9.13 -9.90 5.64
C ILE A 72 9.03 -9.46 7.10
N SER A 73 7.86 -9.03 7.57
CA SER A 73 7.68 -8.66 8.97
C SER A 73 8.00 -9.82 9.92
N LEU A 74 7.62 -11.04 9.57
CA LEU A 74 7.90 -12.23 10.38
C LEU A 74 9.36 -12.65 10.30
N SER A 75 10.01 -12.56 9.13
CA SER A 75 11.40 -12.98 8.98
C SER A 75 12.39 -12.10 9.74
N TYR A 76 12.04 -10.84 9.97
CA TYR A 76 12.85 -9.87 10.71
C TYR A 76 12.38 -9.69 12.17
N ASP A 77 11.47 -10.53 12.67
CA ASP A 77 10.86 -10.41 14.00
C ASP A 77 10.40 -8.97 14.31
N HIS A 78 9.80 -8.32 13.31
CA HIS A 78 9.48 -6.90 13.38
C HIS A 78 8.32 -6.66 14.34
N ILE A 79 8.59 -5.88 15.40
CA ILE A 79 7.59 -5.38 16.33
C ILE A 79 7.30 -3.93 15.98
N VAL A 80 6.03 -3.62 15.73
CA VAL A 80 5.62 -2.25 15.43
C VAL A 80 5.71 -1.40 16.68
N SER A 81 6.44 -0.30 16.61
CA SER A 81 6.57 0.66 17.72
C SER A 81 6.59 2.09 17.21
N VAL A 82 5.87 2.98 17.91
CA VAL A 82 5.86 4.42 17.65
C VAL A 82 7.22 5.07 17.94
N SER A 83 7.99 4.48 18.86
CA SER A 83 9.31 4.98 19.26
C SER A 83 10.37 4.84 18.16
N THR A 84 10.20 3.88 17.26
CA THR A 84 11.23 3.46 16.31
C THR A 84 10.64 3.11 14.93
N PRO A 85 9.93 4.06 14.29
CA PRO A 85 9.13 3.81 13.08
C PRO A 85 9.96 3.44 11.84
N PHE A 86 11.29 3.58 11.90
CA PHE A 86 12.19 3.42 10.76
C PHE A 86 13.21 2.29 10.91
N ILE A 87 13.08 1.41 11.91
CA ILE A 87 14.00 0.27 12.13
C ILE A 87 14.15 -0.57 10.86
N LEU A 88 13.03 -0.81 10.15
CA LEU A 88 13.00 -1.67 8.98
C LEU A 88 12.72 -0.89 7.69
N PHE A 89 13.31 0.31 7.56
CA PHE A 89 12.96 1.19 6.45
C PHE A 89 13.45 0.69 5.08
N ASP A 90 14.63 0.06 4.96
CA ASP A 90 15.13 -0.48 3.67
C ASP A 90 14.34 -1.72 3.22
N GLU A 91 13.88 -2.54 4.16
CA GLU A 91 13.29 -3.84 3.85
C GLU A 91 11.76 -3.76 3.72
N LEU A 92 11.15 -2.81 4.42
CA LEU A 92 9.69 -2.80 4.56
C LEU A 92 9.10 -1.41 4.26
N TYR A 93 9.70 -0.33 4.77
CA TYR A 93 9.09 1.00 4.66
C TYR A 93 9.22 1.65 3.27
N ASP A 94 10.37 1.62 2.60
CA ASP A 94 10.54 2.31 1.29
C ASP A 94 10.04 1.51 0.09
N LYS A 95 9.61 0.27 0.34
CA LYS A 95 9.27 -0.70 -0.68
C LYS A 95 7.83 -0.59 -1.18
N PRO A 96 7.58 -0.94 -2.46
CA PRO A 96 6.27 -0.74 -3.08
C PRO A 96 5.18 -1.68 -2.53
N TRP A 97 5.53 -2.89 -2.07
CA TRP A 97 4.54 -3.86 -1.58
C TRP A 97 3.73 -3.35 -0.38
N LEU A 98 4.33 -2.57 0.52
CA LEU A 98 3.64 -2.00 1.68
C LEU A 98 2.54 -1.00 1.28
N ARG A 99 2.73 -0.28 0.16
CA ARG A 99 1.87 0.83 -0.26
C ARG A 99 0.98 0.53 -1.45
N LEU A 100 1.13 -0.65 -2.06
CA LEU A 100 0.36 -1.02 -3.24
C LEU A 100 -1.13 -1.20 -2.92
N GLY A 101 -1.47 -1.73 -1.74
CA GLY A 101 -2.85 -2.02 -1.36
C GLY A 101 -3.81 -0.82 -1.41
N PRO A 102 -3.56 0.33 -0.75
CA PRO A 102 -4.47 1.47 -0.81
C PRO A 102 -4.64 2.01 -2.24
N TYR A 103 -3.58 1.96 -3.06
CA TYR A 103 -3.67 2.34 -4.46
C TYR A 103 -4.64 1.43 -5.24
N LEU A 104 -4.53 0.11 -5.06
CA LEU A 104 -5.43 -0.85 -5.72
C LEU A 104 -6.88 -0.72 -5.24
N VAL A 105 -7.11 -0.45 -3.94
CA VAL A 105 -8.46 -0.17 -3.40
C VAL A 105 -9.05 1.09 -4.02
N GLY A 106 -8.25 2.15 -4.17
CA GLY A 106 -8.63 3.37 -4.90
C GLY A 106 -8.98 3.09 -6.37
N LEU A 107 -8.20 2.23 -7.04
CA LEU A 107 -8.48 1.84 -8.42
C LEU A 107 -9.80 1.05 -8.55
N MET A 108 -10.06 0.11 -7.64
CA MET A 108 -11.30 -0.66 -7.59
C MET A 108 -12.52 0.24 -7.38
N THR A 109 -12.44 1.15 -6.42
CA THR A 109 -13.54 2.07 -6.08
C THR A 109 -13.82 3.04 -7.23
N GLY A 110 -12.79 3.64 -7.81
CA GLY A 110 -12.93 4.50 -8.99
C GLY A 110 -13.54 3.78 -10.19
N TRP A 111 -13.12 2.54 -10.44
CA TRP A 111 -13.68 1.71 -11.50
C TRP A 111 -15.16 1.34 -11.23
N PHE A 112 -15.51 1.00 -9.98
CA PHE A 112 -16.89 0.68 -9.59
C PHE A 112 -17.83 1.88 -9.77
N VAL A 113 -17.39 3.08 -9.37
CA VAL A 113 -18.13 4.33 -9.57
C VAL A 113 -18.30 4.63 -11.07
N HIS A 114 -17.25 4.43 -11.87
CA HIS A 114 -17.31 4.61 -13.32
C HIS A 114 -18.32 3.66 -13.98
N ARG A 115 -18.29 2.37 -13.62
CA ARG A 115 -19.22 1.36 -14.18
C ARG A 115 -20.68 1.65 -13.84
N THR A 116 -20.93 2.17 -12.64
CA THR A 116 -22.26 2.55 -12.18
C THR A 116 -22.70 3.93 -12.68
N LYS A 117 -21.91 4.60 -13.54
CA LYS A 117 -22.19 5.94 -14.08
C LYS A 117 -22.53 6.96 -12.99
N CYS A 118 -21.93 6.82 -11.81
CA CYS A 118 -22.23 7.64 -10.64
C CYS A 118 -23.71 7.64 -10.20
N THR A 119 -24.52 6.64 -10.60
CA THR A 119 -25.95 6.58 -10.23
C THR A 119 -26.21 5.84 -8.92
N LEU A 120 -25.16 5.43 -8.20
CA LEU A 120 -25.28 4.75 -6.91
C LEU A 120 -25.94 5.65 -5.87
N ARG A 121 -27.11 5.24 -5.39
CA ARG A 121 -27.79 5.86 -4.25
C ARG A 121 -27.50 5.04 -3.00
N ILE A 122 -26.59 5.52 -2.18
CA ILE A 122 -26.25 4.90 -0.89
C ILE A 122 -27.26 5.40 0.14
N SER A 123 -27.82 4.50 0.96
CA SER A 123 -28.75 4.89 2.02
C SER A 123 -28.03 5.70 3.10
N LYS A 124 -28.74 6.65 3.73
CA LYS A 124 -28.17 7.46 4.82
C LYS A 124 -27.63 6.60 5.97
N ALA A 125 -28.26 5.45 6.22
CA ALA A 125 -27.81 4.49 7.22
C ALA A 125 -26.43 3.89 6.88
N ILE A 126 -26.23 3.46 5.63
CA ILE A 126 -24.92 2.91 5.19
C ILE A 126 -23.84 3.99 5.24
N VAL A 127 -24.16 5.23 4.85
CA VAL A 127 -23.21 6.35 4.96
C VAL A 127 -22.81 6.59 6.41
N PHE A 128 -23.76 6.63 7.34
CA PHE A 128 -23.48 6.83 8.76
C PHE A 128 -22.61 5.70 9.34
N ILE A 129 -22.96 4.44 9.05
CA ILE A 129 -22.17 3.28 9.47
C ILE A 129 -20.76 3.34 8.88
N GLY A 130 -20.63 3.68 7.59
CA GLY A 130 -19.33 3.79 6.91
C GLY A 130 -18.43 4.85 7.55
N TRP A 131 -18.98 6.03 7.88
CA TRP A 131 -18.25 7.07 8.61
C TRP A 131 -17.81 6.60 10.00
N PHE A 132 -18.70 5.94 10.75
CA PHE A 132 -18.38 5.46 12.08
C PHE A 132 -17.27 4.40 12.06
N VAL A 133 -17.36 3.45 11.12
CA VAL A 133 -16.33 2.42 10.91
C VAL A 133 -15.00 3.06 10.52
N SER A 134 -14.99 3.98 9.55
CA SER A 134 -13.77 4.66 9.11
C SER A 134 -13.09 5.44 10.22
N LEU A 135 -13.85 6.22 11.00
CA LEU A 135 -13.31 6.97 12.14
C LEU A 135 -12.78 6.05 13.24
N SER A 136 -13.48 4.94 13.50
CA SER A 136 -13.03 3.95 14.49
C SER A 136 -11.73 3.27 14.05
N THR A 137 -11.62 2.88 12.77
CA THR A 137 -10.39 2.30 12.21
C THR A 137 -9.23 3.29 12.27
N LEU A 138 -9.46 4.55 11.87
CA LEU A 138 -8.43 5.59 11.95
C LEU A 138 -7.93 5.80 13.38
N PHE A 139 -8.85 5.89 14.34
CA PHE A 139 -8.50 6.04 15.75
C PHE A 139 -7.70 4.84 16.27
N ALA A 140 -8.11 3.61 15.91
CA ALA A 140 -7.39 2.40 16.27
C ALA A 140 -5.99 2.33 15.65
N LEU A 141 -5.82 2.73 14.39
CA LEU A 141 -4.51 2.73 13.73
C LEU A 141 -3.56 3.77 14.36
N VAL A 142 -4.04 4.98 14.65
CA VAL A 142 -3.19 6.07 15.18
C VAL A 142 -2.85 5.87 16.66
N TYR A 143 -3.85 5.54 17.49
CA TYR A 143 -3.69 5.51 18.95
C TYR A 143 -3.53 4.10 19.52
N GLY A 144 -3.84 3.05 18.75
CA GLY A 144 -3.79 1.66 19.24
C GLY A 144 -2.39 1.25 19.69
N LEU A 145 -1.35 1.70 18.98
CA LEU A 145 0.05 1.42 19.29
C LEU A 145 0.63 2.24 20.45
N TYR A 146 -0.10 3.23 20.96
CA TYR A 146 0.40 4.07 22.05
C TYR A 146 0.34 3.34 23.41
N TRP A 147 -0.69 2.51 23.60
CA TRP A 147 -0.96 1.84 24.88
C TRP A 147 -0.66 0.34 24.86
N PHE A 148 -0.50 -0.27 23.68
CA PHE A 148 -0.33 -1.71 23.54
C PHE A 148 0.92 -2.04 22.74
N GLU A 149 1.75 -2.92 23.30
CA GLU A 149 2.81 -3.58 22.56
C GLU A 149 2.23 -4.82 21.86
N LEU A 150 2.39 -4.87 20.54
CA LEU A 150 1.91 -5.99 19.73
C LEU A 150 2.91 -7.15 19.79
N SER A 151 2.40 -8.38 19.78
CA SER A 151 3.21 -9.56 19.46
C SER A 151 3.75 -9.49 18.03
N ILE A 152 4.79 -10.27 17.71
CA ILE A 152 5.38 -10.35 16.36
C ILE A 152 4.32 -10.69 15.30
N THR A 153 3.43 -11.64 15.61
CA THR A 153 2.34 -12.04 14.70
C THR A 153 1.31 -10.93 14.51
N SER A 154 0.91 -10.26 15.59
CA SER A 154 -0.06 -9.15 15.52
C SER A 154 0.54 -7.93 14.80
N SER A 155 1.84 -7.70 14.96
CA SER A 155 2.62 -6.69 14.23
C SER A 155 2.63 -6.97 12.73
N ALA A 156 2.89 -8.21 12.31
CA ALA A 156 2.86 -8.58 10.89
C ALA A 156 1.48 -8.36 10.26
N ILE A 157 0.40 -8.67 10.99
CA ILE A 157 -0.98 -8.40 10.56
C ILE A 157 -1.22 -6.88 10.47
N TYR A 158 -0.81 -6.13 11.50
CA TYR A 158 -0.99 -4.68 11.55
C TYR A 158 -0.29 -3.99 10.37
N VAL A 159 0.95 -4.36 10.05
CA VAL A 159 1.72 -3.73 8.96
C VAL A 159 1.20 -4.13 7.59
N SER A 160 0.80 -5.40 7.40
CA SER A 160 0.32 -5.90 6.11
C SER A 160 -1.08 -5.40 5.73
N LEU A 161 -1.94 -5.13 6.71
CA LEU A 161 -3.32 -4.68 6.49
C LEU A 161 -3.52 -3.20 6.80
N GLY A 162 -2.78 -2.63 7.75
CA GLY A 162 -3.00 -1.28 8.26
C GLY A 162 -2.84 -0.18 7.22
N HIS A 163 -2.02 -0.39 6.19
CA HIS A 163 -1.91 0.55 5.07
C HIS A 163 -3.05 0.43 4.05
N THR A 164 -3.86 -0.63 4.13
CA THR A 164 -4.95 -0.94 3.19
C THR A 164 -6.36 -0.73 3.76
N ALA A 165 -6.46 -0.69 5.09
CA ALA A 165 -7.70 -0.56 5.87
C ALA A 165 -8.17 0.90 5.96
#